data_AF-A0A7X8MAP3-F1
#
_entry.id   AF-A0A7X8MAP3-F1
#
_cell.length_a   1.000
_cell.length_b   1.000
_cell.length_c   1.000
_cell.angle_alpha   90.00
_cell.angle_beta   90.00
_cell.angle_gamma   90.00
#
_symmetry.space_group_name_H-M   'P 1'
#
loop_
_entity.id
_entity.type
_entity.pdbx_description
1 polymer ?
#
loop_
_entity_poly.entity_id
_entity_poly.type
_entity_poly.pdbx_seq_one_letter_code
_entity_poly.pdbx_strand_id
1 'polypeptide(L)'
;MIVEIKAVKQLTDIGGDPDDQQSLVRLLTYANEFHIEGLLATSRLNHGSDTRPEQIEALIQAYALVYDSLRHHAEGYPLPDSLQALVKSGLGDPEKLGAGWDTQASRWIIKVAERPDEHPL
;
A
#
# COMPACT_ATOMS: atom_id res chain seq x y z
N MET A 1 18.63 10.71 -18.31
CA MET A 1 17.28 11.25 -18.01
C MET A 1 17.02 10.89 -16.56
N ILE A 2 16.98 11.86 -15.66
CA ILE A 2 16.64 11.59 -14.26
C ILE A 2 15.12 11.40 -14.26
N VAL A 3 14.66 10.18 -14.06
CA VAL A 3 13.24 9.89 -13.90
C VAL A 3 12.89 10.32 -12.49
N GLU A 4 11.97 11.28 -12.35
CA GLU A 4 11.48 11.73 -11.05
C GLU A 4 10.60 10.61 -10.47
N ILE A 5 11.11 9.90 -9.47
CA ILE A 5 10.38 8.82 -8.80
C ILE A 5 9.38 9.46 -7.84
N LYS A 6 8.09 9.20 -8.05
CA LYS A 6 7.02 9.74 -7.21
C LYS A 6 6.80 8.87 -5.98
N ALA A 7 6.71 9.50 -4.81
CA ALA A 7 6.25 8.85 -3.60
C ALA A 7 4.74 8.52 -3.72
N VAL A 8 4.32 7.33 -3.30
CA VAL A 8 2.92 6.93 -3.34
C VAL A 8 2.51 6.15 -2.09
N LYS A 9 1.30 6.43 -1.61
CA LYS A 9 0.61 5.66 -0.58
C LYS A 9 -0.76 5.27 -1.12
N GLN A 10 -1.15 4.02 -0.93
CA GLN A 10 -2.49 3.57 -1.30
C GLN A 10 -3.28 3.29 -0.02
N LEU A 11 -4.36 4.02 0.18
CA LEU A 11 -5.43 3.64 1.09
C LEU A 11 -6.51 2.94 0.28
N THR A 12 -7.00 1.80 0.75
CA THR A 12 -7.90 0.95 -0.03
C THR A 12 -8.88 0.21 0.88
N ASP A 13 -10.12 0.12 0.41
CA ASP A 13 -11.20 -0.69 0.97
C ASP A 13 -11.21 -2.13 0.41
N ILE A 14 -10.02 -2.61 0.01
CA ILE A 14 -9.77 -3.93 -0.57
C ILE A 14 -10.59 -5.04 0.07
N GLY A 15 -11.24 -5.84 -0.78
CA GLY A 15 -12.20 -6.84 -0.36
C GLY A 15 -13.63 -6.32 -0.23
N GLY A 16 -13.88 -5.04 -0.52
CA GLY A 16 -15.21 -4.51 -0.82
C GLY A 16 -15.70 -5.02 -2.18
N ASP A 17 -14.89 -4.79 -3.21
CA ASP A 17 -15.09 -5.32 -4.56
C ASP A 17 -13.74 -5.67 -5.25
N PRO A 18 -13.75 -6.24 -6.47
CA PRO A 18 -12.54 -6.69 -7.14
C PRO A 18 -11.59 -5.59 -7.65
N ASP A 19 -12.03 -4.34 -7.81
CA ASP A 19 -11.27 -3.31 -8.52
C ASP A 19 -10.01 -2.83 -7.75
N ASP A 20 -10.04 -2.84 -6.42
CA ASP A 20 -8.90 -2.57 -5.54
C ASP A 20 -7.79 -3.60 -5.75
N GLN A 21 -8.16 -4.88 -5.86
CA GLN A 21 -7.20 -5.96 -6.12
C GLN A 21 -6.56 -5.77 -7.51
N GLN A 22 -7.36 -5.45 -8.51
CA GLN A 22 -6.89 -5.21 -9.88
C GLN A 22 -5.96 -3.99 -9.96
N SER A 23 -6.34 -2.91 -9.27
CA SER A 23 -5.54 -1.68 -9.20
C SER A 23 -4.22 -1.91 -8.45
N LEU A 24 -4.22 -2.71 -7.38
CA LEU A 24 -2.99 -3.08 -6.67
C LEU A 24 -2.08 -3.99 -7.52
N VAL A 25 -2.63 -4.95 -8.26
CA VAL A 25 -1.83 -5.73 -9.24
C VAL A 25 -1.17 -4.80 -10.26
N ARG A 26 -1.90 -3.79 -10.76
CA ARG A 26 -1.33 -2.79 -11.67
C ARG A 26 -0.24 -1.96 -10.99
N LEU A 27 -0.43 -1.51 -9.74
CA LEU A 27 0.60 -0.79 -9.00
C LEU A 27 1.87 -1.64 -8.83
N LEU A 28 1.73 -2.90 -8.41
CA LEU A 28 2.87 -3.81 -8.17
C LEU A 28 3.67 -4.09 -9.44
N THR A 29 3.00 -4.23 -10.59
CA THR A 29 3.68 -4.43 -11.89
C THR A 29 4.38 -3.18 -12.43
N TYR A 30 4.05 -2.00 -11.90
CA TYR A 30 4.71 -0.72 -12.19
C TYR A 30 5.52 -0.20 -10.99
N ALA A 31 5.77 -1.03 -9.98
CA ALA A 31 6.35 -0.57 -8.71
C ALA A 31 7.79 -0.04 -8.84
N ASN A 32 8.46 -0.31 -9.96
CA ASN A 32 9.77 0.28 -10.27
C ASN A 32 9.70 1.78 -10.59
N GLU A 33 8.54 2.30 -10.97
CA GLU A 33 8.33 3.71 -11.32
C GLU A 33 7.91 4.57 -10.11
N PHE A 34 7.72 3.94 -8.95
CA PHE A 34 7.21 4.60 -7.75
C PHE A 34 8.04 4.27 -6.52
N HIS A 35 8.15 5.24 -5.62
CA HIS A 35 8.57 4.97 -4.25
C HIS A 35 7.32 4.68 -3.42
N ILE A 36 6.94 3.41 -3.32
CA ILE A 36 5.81 2.99 -2.49
C ILE A 36 6.19 3.16 -1.03
N GLU A 37 5.41 3.95 -0.30
CA GLU A 37 5.66 4.26 1.10
C GLU A 37 4.59 3.69 2.04
N GLY A 38 3.50 3.14 1.52
CA GLY A 38 2.44 2.55 2.34
C GLY A 38 1.37 1.86 1.52
N LEU A 39 0.98 0.67 1.96
CA LEU A 39 -0.16 -0.09 1.44
C LEU A 39 -1.13 -0.32 2.60
N LEU A 40 -2.16 0.52 2.67
CA LEU A 40 -2.96 0.73 3.88
C LEU A 40 -4.39 0.22 3.67
N ALA A 41 -4.72 -0.92 4.27
CA ALA A 41 -6.08 -1.45 4.22
C ALA A 41 -6.97 -0.70 5.22
N THR A 42 -8.10 -0.17 4.77
CA THR A 42 -9.07 0.57 5.60
C THR A 42 -10.47 -0.04 5.52
N SER A 43 -11.45 0.62 6.12
CA SER A 43 -12.86 0.23 6.13
C SER A 43 -13.34 -0.21 4.76
N ARG A 44 -14.06 -1.34 4.71
CA ARG A 44 -14.76 -1.80 3.51
C ARG A 44 -16.12 -1.14 3.30
N LEU A 45 -16.37 -0.03 3.99
CA LEU A 45 -17.61 0.74 3.93
C LEU A 45 -18.83 -0.18 4.10
N ASN A 46 -19.70 -0.23 3.08
CA ASN A 46 -20.93 -1.02 3.08
C ASN A 46 -20.69 -2.54 2.92
N HIS A 47 -19.44 -2.98 2.72
CA HIS A 47 -19.07 -4.38 2.52
C HIS A 47 -18.53 -5.05 3.80
N GLY A 48 -18.43 -4.30 4.90
CA GLY A 48 -18.13 -4.82 6.24
C GLY A 48 -17.38 -3.82 7.13
N SER A 49 -17.60 -3.92 8.44
CA SER A 49 -16.94 -3.08 9.47
C SER A 49 -15.61 -3.67 9.93
N ASP A 50 -14.79 -4.13 8.98
CA ASP A 50 -13.46 -4.73 9.18
C ASP A 50 -12.46 -4.17 8.16
N THR A 51 -11.20 -4.60 8.26
CA THR A 51 -10.15 -4.31 7.26
C THR A 51 -9.60 -5.62 6.75
N ARG A 52 -9.02 -5.63 5.54
CA ARG A 52 -8.49 -6.84 4.88
C ARG A 52 -7.03 -6.74 4.44
N PRO A 53 -6.09 -6.41 5.34
CA PRO A 53 -4.66 -6.34 4.99
C PRO A 53 -4.12 -7.65 4.40
N GLU A 54 -4.68 -8.80 4.76
CA GLU A 54 -4.29 -10.10 4.24
C GLU A 54 -4.46 -10.23 2.71
N GLN A 55 -5.37 -9.45 2.11
CA GLN A 55 -5.53 -9.43 0.66
C GLN A 55 -4.38 -8.69 -0.03
N ILE A 56 -3.89 -7.61 0.58
CA ILE A 56 -2.68 -6.91 0.12
C ILE A 56 -1.48 -7.84 0.24
N GLU A 57 -1.32 -8.49 1.39
CA GLU A 57 -0.22 -9.44 1.66
C GLU A 57 -0.21 -10.59 0.65
N ALA A 58 -1.38 -11.15 0.31
CA ALA A 58 -1.53 -12.21 -0.68
C ALA A 58 -1.14 -11.74 -2.10
N LEU A 59 -1.49 -10.51 -2.48
CA LEU A 59 -1.09 -9.94 -3.76
C LEU A 59 0.42 -9.65 -3.82
N ILE A 60 1.03 -9.25 -2.70
CA ILE A 60 2.50 -9.12 -2.60
C ILE A 60 3.17 -10.49 -2.71
N GLN A 61 2.60 -11.55 -2.12
CA GLN A 61 3.10 -12.92 -2.30
C GLN A 61 3.01 -13.35 -3.78
N ALA A 62 1.93 -13.03 -4.48
CA ALA A 62 1.82 -13.28 -5.91
C ALA A 62 2.86 -12.47 -6.72
N TYR A 63 3.09 -11.21 -6.37
CA TYR A 63 4.18 -10.40 -6.92
C TYR A 63 5.56 -11.05 -6.71
N ALA A 64 5.82 -11.61 -5.52
CA ALA A 64 7.07 -12.29 -5.21
C ALA A 64 7.36 -13.46 -6.17
N LEU A 65 6.32 -14.18 -6.62
CA LEU A 65 6.46 -15.28 -7.57
C LEU A 65 6.92 -14.82 -8.96
N VAL A 66 6.63 -13.56 -9.33
CA VAL A 66 7.00 -12.99 -10.64
C VAL A 66 8.10 -11.93 -10.54
N TYR A 67 8.58 -11.63 -9.33
CA TYR A 67 9.60 -10.60 -9.06
C TYR A 67 10.86 -10.78 -9.92
N ASP A 68 11.37 -12.03 -9.97
CA ASP A 68 12.54 -12.35 -10.78
C ASP A 68 12.30 -12.06 -12.27
N SER A 69 11.12 -12.38 -12.80
CA SER A 69 10.77 -12.06 -14.18
C SER A 69 10.72 -10.55 -14.41
N LEU A 70 10.07 -9.80 -13.52
CA LEU A 70 9.94 -8.33 -13.63
C LEU A 70 11.30 -7.62 -13.63
N ARG A 71 12.21 -8.01 -12.73
CA ARG A 71 13.54 -7.39 -12.65
C ARG A 71 14.47 -7.70 -13.83
N HIS A 72 14.11 -8.66 -14.70
CA HIS A 72 14.81 -8.84 -15.98
C HIS A 72 14.41 -7.78 -17.02
N HIS A 73 13.24 -7.15 -16.85
CA HIS A 73 12.70 -6.17 -17.81
C HIS A 73 13.03 -4.72 -17.44
N ALA A 74 13.12 -4.41 -16.14
CA ALA A 74 13.54 -3.09 -15.67
C ALA A 74 14.20 -3.18 -14.28
N GLU A 75 15.06 -2.21 -13.99
CA GLU A 75 15.60 -2.00 -12.64
C GLU A 75 14.60 -1.24 -11.76
N GLY A 76 14.86 -1.20 -10.44
CA GLY A 76 14.09 -0.37 -9.51
C GLY A 76 12.87 -1.04 -8.87
N TYR A 77 12.52 -2.27 -9.27
CA TYR A 77 11.45 -3.02 -8.61
C TYR A 77 11.78 -3.30 -7.13
N PRO A 78 10.89 -2.94 -6.19
CA PRO A 78 11.12 -3.15 -4.76
C PRO A 78 11.10 -4.64 -4.39
N LEU A 79 11.91 -5.02 -3.40
CA LEU A 79 11.88 -6.39 -2.88
C LEU A 79 10.50 -6.70 -2.28
N PRO A 80 9.96 -7.92 -2.48
CA PRO A 80 8.66 -8.29 -1.90
C PRO A 80 8.60 -8.09 -0.37
N ASP A 81 9.66 -8.44 0.35
CA ASP A 81 9.72 -8.26 1.81
C ASP A 81 9.68 -6.78 2.22
N SER A 82 10.26 -5.90 1.41
CA SER A 82 10.17 -4.45 1.62
C SER A 82 8.73 -3.96 1.44
N LEU A 83 7.99 -4.49 0.46
CA LEU A 83 6.56 -4.19 0.29
C LEU A 83 5.72 -4.73 1.45
N GLN A 84 5.98 -5.96 1.92
CA GLN A 84 5.27 -6.53 3.07
C GLN A 84 5.42 -5.65 4.32
N ALA A 85 6.63 -5.11 4.54
CA ALA A 85 6.88 -4.21 5.67
C ALA A 85 6.05 -2.90 5.63
N LEU A 86 5.51 -2.53 4.47
CA LEU A 86 4.69 -1.33 4.25
C LEU A 86 3.19 -1.57 4.43
N VAL A 87 2.76 -2.82 4.60
CA VAL A 87 1.34 -3.14 4.84
C VAL A 87 0.95 -2.69 6.24
N LYS A 88 -0.14 -1.91 6.35
CA LYS A 88 -0.70 -1.48 7.64
C LYS A 88 -2.22 -1.58 7.62
N SER A 89 -2.79 -1.95 8.75
CA SER A 89 -4.23 -1.95 8.94
C SER A 89 -4.71 -0.62 9.54
N GLY A 90 -5.75 -0.08 8.92
CA GLY A 90 -6.51 1.10 9.34
C GLY A 90 -7.69 0.72 10.22
N LEU A 91 -8.78 1.49 10.12
CA LEU A 91 -9.97 1.29 10.93
C LEU A 91 -11.09 0.71 10.07
N GLY A 92 -11.72 -0.37 10.53
CA GLY A 92 -12.82 -1.00 9.80
C GLY A 92 -14.13 -0.21 9.86
N ASP A 93 -14.31 0.58 10.91
CA ASP A 93 -15.49 1.38 11.17
C ASP A 93 -15.22 2.85 10.80
N PRO A 94 -15.80 3.37 9.71
CA PRO A 94 -15.46 4.68 9.18
C PRO A 94 -16.05 5.84 10.01
N GLU A 95 -16.98 5.56 10.93
CA GLU A 95 -17.59 6.57 11.79
C GLU A 95 -16.74 6.90 13.02
N LYS A 96 -15.75 6.06 13.34
CA LYS A 96 -14.89 6.21 14.52
C LYS A 96 -13.68 7.07 14.21
N LEU A 97 -13.67 8.28 14.77
CA LEU A 97 -12.60 9.26 14.60
C LEU A 97 -12.26 9.93 15.93
N GLY A 98 -11.02 10.41 16.06
CA GLY A 98 -10.55 11.14 17.24
C GLY A 98 -9.87 10.28 18.30
N ALA A 99 -9.82 10.79 19.53
CA ALA A 99 -9.06 10.20 20.62
C ALA A 99 -9.46 8.74 20.89
N GLY A 100 -8.47 7.85 20.92
CA GLY A 100 -8.66 6.41 21.13
C GLY A 100 -8.82 5.57 19.86
N TRP A 101 -8.83 6.18 18.68
CA TRP A 101 -9.04 5.48 17.40
C TRP A 101 -7.80 5.44 16.49
N ASP A 102 -6.61 5.69 17.02
CA ASP A 102 -5.37 5.61 16.23
C ASP A 102 -5.07 4.18 15.77
N THR A 103 -4.75 4.04 14.49
CA THR A 103 -4.49 2.75 13.84
C THR A 103 -3.03 2.63 13.40
N GLN A 104 -2.65 1.44 12.93
CA GLN A 104 -1.31 1.29 12.36
C GLN A 104 -1.15 2.18 11.12
N ALA A 105 -2.20 2.27 10.28
CA ALA A 105 -2.21 3.11 9.10
C ALA A 105 -2.14 4.60 9.45
N SER A 106 -2.93 5.11 10.41
CA SER A 106 -2.90 6.54 10.75
C SER A 106 -1.56 6.96 11.34
N ARG A 107 -0.99 6.15 12.25
CA ARG A 107 0.36 6.39 12.79
C ARG A 107 1.43 6.32 11.71
N TRP A 108 1.27 5.43 10.73
CA TRP A 108 2.22 5.33 9.62
C TRP A 108 2.17 6.57 8.72
N ILE A 109 0.98 7.06 8.38
CA ILE A 109 0.82 8.30 7.61
C ILE A 109 1.52 9.47 8.31
N ILE A 110 1.32 9.63 9.62
CA ILE A 110 2.00 10.68 10.41
C ILE A 110 3.52 10.49 10.35
N LYS A 111 4.01 9.27 10.61
CA LYS A 111 5.44 8.97 10.58
C LYS A 111 6.09 9.31 9.24
N VAL A 112 5.42 8.99 8.12
CA VAL A 112 5.94 9.30 6.79
C VAL A 112 5.85 10.81 6.52
N ALA A 113 4.78 11.47 6.96
CA ALA A 113 4.62 12.92 6.81
C ALA A 113 5.65 13.75 7.58
N GLU A 114 6.11 13.27 8.72
CA GLU A 114 7.10 13.93 9.56
C GLU A 114 8.55 13.61 9.13
N ARG A 115 8.75 12.68 8.18
CA ARG A 115 10.09 12.34 7.69
C ARG A 115 10.66 13.54 6.93
N PRO A 116 11.94 13.91 7.15
CA PRO A 116 12.59 14.90 6.31
C PRO A 116 12.71 14.35 4.89
N ASP A 117 11.89 14.85 3.99
CA ASP A 117 11.89 14.52 2.56
C ASP A 117 11.57 15.79 1.76
N GLU A 118 12.29 16.01 0.66
CA GLU A 118 12.07 17.16 -0.22
C GLU A 118 10.87 16.94 -1.15
N HIS A 119 10.42 15.69 -1.30
CA HIS A 119 9.27 15.34 -2.12
C HIS A 119 7.98 15.40 -1.30
N PRO A 120 6.89 15.98 -1.84
CA PRO A 120 5.60 15.97 -1.17
C PRO A 120 5.07 14.56 -1.01
N LEU A 121 4.18 14.38 -0.03
CA LEU A 121 3.51 13.10 0.20
C LEU A 121 2.54 12.74 -0.91
#